data_AF-A0A0F5JQQ0-F1
#
_entry.id   AF-A0A0F5JQQ0-F1
#
_cell.length_a   1.000
_cell.length_b   1.000
_cell.length_c   1.000
_cell.angle_alpha   90.00
_cell.angle_beta   90.00
_cell.angle_gamma   90.00
#
_symmetry.space_group_name_H-M   'P 1'
#
loop_
_entity.id
_entity.type
_entity.pdbx_description
1 polymer ?
#
loop_
_entity_poly.entity_id
_entity_poly.type
_entity_poly.pdbx_seq_one_letter_code
_entity_poly.pdbx_strand_id
1 'polypeptide(L)'
;MKHTFFYNIYVWAVCLVLFALPAGAQHIRVVPQQVSVRNDSLQLQLDMDLEAVNVSASTAVIFTPQLLGPSKQLLSLPPVIISGRIRERQDRRERYLSAGKESSVPYMRIRDTRHTGSKKITYRMSVPYTSWMQQASLLLCQEVKDCCDLQLLGVDTLVRKLSLNHVPQPIGEAPVPVPDTGSQKKRPLSRANMTKNTKDRAVVPAIPHRVRERAVDVTAYESMVSYLRPETGQTGKRHTESAVLYFDYPIGKDDIYPDYKNNREEIDKIDRIMVPLQDKRFTSVDRIRICGYSSPDGPYGDNERLAKARSGLFAYYLRNAYGIPRDLVEVSSVAEDWEGLSDLMRREKPSWQDAVLLIIRRYGIFNGREKQLMDLEGGTPYREMMRHYFPKLRRIEVVVQYDVRKVEGDEAAELIYTHPDLLSLKEMYAVARYYRPGTEQYREVYEIAAFHFPDDVVANVNAASAVMLTGDLTSAWDYLRKVEADPRAWNNLGVLTLMEGDPSGAAVWFRKAVGVEPRKARKNLEIAESYLESDE
;
A
#
# COMPACT_ATOMS: atom_id res chain seq x y z
N MET A 1 -54.18 -18.19 40.08
CA MET A 1 -55.10 -18.32 38.93
C MET A 1 -54.40 -17.71 37.73
N LYS A 2 -53.77 -18.54 36.89
CA LYS A 2 -54.32 -18.96 35.58
C LYS A 2 -54.81 -17.77 34.76
N HIS A 3 -54.04 -17.36 33.76
CA HIS A 3 -54.53 -17.33 32.38
C HIS A 3 -53.35 -17.42 31.40
N THR A 4 -53.20 -18.64 30.91
CA THR A 4 -52.56 -19.05 29.65
C THR A 4 -53.10 -18.26 28.46
N PHE A 5 -52.20 -17.80 27.58
CA PHE A 5 -52.47 -17.70 26.14
C PHE A 5 -51.30 -18.31 25.38
N PHE A 6 -51.64 -19.33 24.60
CA PHE A 6 -50.78 -20.08 23.70
C PHE A 6 -50.31 -19.19 22.54
N TYR A 7 -49.04 -19.30 22.15
CA TYR A 7 -48.66 -19.16 20.75
C TYR A 7 -47.76 -20.33 20.37
N ASN A 8 -48.27 -21.14 19.44
CA ASN A 8 -47.68 -22.38 18.94
C ASN A 8 -46.28 -22.15 18.38
N ILE A 9 -45.28 -22.75 19.02
CA ILE A 9 -43.96 -22.98 18.45
C ILE A 9 -44.04 -24.30 17.68
N TYR A 10 -44.12 -24.23 16.36
CA TYR A 10 -43.92 -25.41 15.52
C TYR A 10 -42.42 -25.72 15.45
N VAL A 11 -42.01 -26.70 16.25
CA VAL A 11 -40.77 -27.45 16.07
C VAL A 11 -41.01 -28.48 14.97
N TRP A 12 -40.25 -28.40 13.88
CA TRP A 12 -40.03 -29.55 13.00
C TRP A 12 -38.53 -29.83 12.96
N ALA A 13 -38.17 -30.96 13.56
CA ALA A 13 -36.89 -31.64 13.36
C ALA A 13 -37.02 -32.56 12.13
N VAL A 14 -36.03 -32.61 11.23
CA VAL A 14 -35.77 -33.80 10.41
C VAL A 14 -34.28 -33.91 10.06
N CYS A 15 -33.71 -35.07 10.43
CA CYS A 15 -32.47 -35.64 9.90
C CYS A 15 -32.59 -36.02 8.41
N LEU A 16 -31.57 -35.67 7.62
CA LEU A 16 -30.94 -36.47 6.55
C LEU A 16 -31.81 -37.52 5.80
N VAL A 17 -32.24 -37.21 4.56
CA VAL A 17 -32.22 -38.10 3.37
C VAL A 17 -32.22 -37.22 2.10
N LEU A 18 -31.37 -37.56 1.12
CA LEU A 18 -31.30 -37.01 -0.23
C LEU A 18 -32.64 -37.10 -1.00
N PHE A 19 -33.16 -35.99 -1.52
CA PHE A 19 -33.85 -35.86 -2.82
C PHE A 19 -33.97 -34.37 -3.19
N ALA A 20 -33.94 -34.07 -4.49
CA ALA A 20 -33.77 -32.73 -5.07
C ALA A 20 -35.04 -31.84 -5.05
N LEU A 21 -34.79 -30.51 -5.12
CA LEU A 21 -35.65 -29.32 -5.40
C LEU A 21 -36.15 -28.53 -4.17
N PRO A 22 -36.36 -27.18 -4.24
CA PRO A 22 -36.14 -26.20 -5.33
C PRO A 22 -35.19 -25.03 -4.95
N ALA A 23 -34.74 -24.28 -5.96
CA ALA A 23 -33.97 -23.04 -5.80
C ALA A 23 -34.84 -21.93 -5.18
N GLY A 24 -34.43 -21.34 -4.05
CA GLY A 24 -35.11 -20.16 -3.51
C GLY A 24 -34.88 -19.79 -2.04
N ALA A 25 -34.16 -20.57 -1.24
CA ALA A 25 -33.73 -20.14 0.09
C ALA A 25 -32.34 -19.48 -0.03
N GLN A 26 -32.28 -18.15 0.07
CA GLN A 26 -31.00 -17.46 0.24
C GLN A 26 -30.48 -17.80 1.64
N HIS A 27 -29.63 -18.82 1.72
CA HIS A 27 -28.92 -19.16 2.94
C HIS A 27 -27.74 -18.20 3.15
N ILE A 28 -27.46 -17.87 4.41
CA ILE A 28 -26.23 -17.18 4.80
C ILE A 28 -25.05 -18.03 4.30
N ARG A 29 -24.13 -17.42 3.56
CA ARG A 29 -22.99 -18.14 2.99
C ARG A 29 -21.69 -17.50 3.42
N VAL A 30 -20.92 -18.20 4.25
CA VAL A 30 -19.58 -17.77 4.66
C VAL A 30 -18.56 -18.75 4.08
N VAL A 31 -17.72 -18.27 3.16
CA VAL A 31 -16.74 -19.09 2.43
C VAL A 31 -15.33 -18.62 2.76
N PRO A 32 -14.47 -19.48 3.32
CA PRO A 32 -13.04 -19.21 3.41
C PRO A 32 -12.43 -19.19 1.99
N GLN A 33 -11.85 -18.06 1.59
CA GLN A 33 -11.20 -17.90 0.28
C GLN A 33 -9.70 -18.15 0.36
N GLN A 34 -9.06 -17.62 1.40
CA GLN A 34 -7.62 -17.75 1.59
C GLN A 34 -7.32 -17.92 3.06
N VAL A 35 -6.60 -18.99 3.37
CA VAL A 35 -5.98 -19.21 4.67
C VAL A 35 -4.53 -19.56 4.41
N SER A 36 -3.63 -18.62 4.67
CA SER A 36 -2.20 -18.82 4.43
C SER A 36 -1.38 -18.18 5.52
N VAL A 37 -0.27 -18.81 5.88
CA VAL A 37 0.75 -18.14 6.68
C VAL A 37 1.62 -17.34 5.74
N ARG A 38 1.67 -16.04 5.96
CA ARG A 38 2.64 -15.17 5.31
C ARG A 38 3.24 -14.28 6.37
N ASN A 39 4.57 -14.21 6.35
CA ASN A 39 5.33 -13.32 7.20
C ASN A 39 4.95 -13.44 8.70
N ASP A 40 4.99 -14.65 9.24
CA ASP A 40 4.64 -14.95 10.64
C ASP A 40 3.22 -14.57 11.09
N SER A 41 2.34 -14.24 10.16
CA SER A 41 0.94 -14.00 10.42
C SER A 41 0.07 -14.97 9.64
N LEU A 42 -0.97 -15.47 10.30
CA LEU A 42 -2.05 -16.17 9.65
C LEU A 42 -2.92 -15.13 8.94
N GLN A 43 -2.86 -15.13 7.62
CA GLN A 43 -3.72 -14.33 6.76
C GLN A 43 -5.01 -15.11 6.51
N LEU A 44 -6.13 -14.51 6.93
CA LEU A 44 -7.48 -15.07 6.83
C LEU A 44 -8.33 -14.16 5.96
N GLN A 45 -8.83 -14.69 4.85
CA GLN A 45 -9.86 -14.04 4.03
C GLN A 45 -11.11 -14.90 3.98
N LEU A 46 -12.25 -14.32 4.37
CA LEU A 46 -13.59 -14.91 4.25
C LEU A 46 -14.45 -14.03 3.37
N ASP A 47 -15.24 -14.64 2.50
CA ASP A 47 -16.36 -13.96 1.86
C ASP A 47 -17.63 -14.32 2.62
N MET A 48 -18.30 -13.33 3.19
CA MET A 48 -19.53 -13.47 3.94
C MET A 48 -20.68 -12.84 3.14
N ASP A 49 -21.59 -13.67 2.64
CA ASP A 49 -22.87 -13.24 2.08
C ASP A 49 -23.93 -13.31 3.19
N LEU A 50 -24.21 -12.14 3.79
CA LEU A 50 -25.14 -11.98 4.89
C LEU A 50 -26.44 -11.28 4.45
N GLU A 51 -26.74 -11.26 3.15
CA GLU A 51 -27.92 -10.55 2.60
C GLU A 51 -29.24 -11.03 3.20
N ALA A 52 -29.35 -12.33 3.47
CA ALA A 52 -30.54 -12.93 4.06
C ALA A 52 -30.75 -12.59 5.56
N VAL A 53 -29.78 -11.96 6.21
CA VAL A 53 -29.85 -11.64 7.64
C VAL A 53 -30.68 -10.38 7.85
N ASN A 54 -31.86 -10.54 8.46
CA ASN A 54 -32.72 -9.43 8.83
C ASN A 54 -32.83 -9.34 10.36
N VAL A 55 -32.67 -8.14 10.91
CA VAL A 55 -32.83 -7.89 12.36
C VAL A 55 -33.98 -6.93 12.64
N SER A 56 -34.63 -7.15 13.78
CA SER A 56 -35.64 -6.21 14.29
C SER A 56 -34.98 -4.90 14.74
N ALA A 57 -35.76 -3.85 14.97
CA ALA A 57 -35.23 -2.58 15.44
C ALA A 57 -34.42 -2.69 16.75
N SER A 58 -34.73 -3.65 17.62
CA SER A 58 -34.14 -3.83 18.95
C SER A 58 -33.19 -5.03 19.07
N THR A 59 -32.88 -5.73 17.98
CA THR A 59 -31.95 -6.87 18.01
C THR A 59 -30.69 -6.63 17.18
N ALA A 60 -29.64 -7.38 17.49
CA ALA A 60 -28.44 -7.49 16.68
C ALA A 60 -28.05 -8.95 16.51
N VAL A 61 -27.51 -9.32 15.36
CA VAL A 61 -26.88 -10.62 15.13
C VAL A 61 -25.38 -10.39 15.00
N ILE A 62 -24.60 -11.22 15.67
CA ILE A 62 -23.14 -11.13 15.82
C ILE A 62 -22.54 -12.39 15.21
N PHE A 63 -21.64 -12.20 14.25
CA PHE A 63 -20.90 -13.26 13.58
C PHE A 63 -19.43 -13.14 13.98
N THR A 64 -18.96 -14.08 14.80
CA THR A 64 -17.62 -14.09 15.37
C THR A 64 -16.82 -15.26 14.78
N PRO A 65 -15.89 -15.03 13.85
CA PRO A 65 -14.97 -16.07 13.41
C PRO A 65 -14.05 -16.48 14.57
N GLN A 66 -13.79 -17.79 14.72
CA GLN A 66 -12.99 -18.33 15.81
C GLN A 66 -12.00 -19.38 15.30
N LEU A 67 -10.79 -19.38 15.85
CA LEU A 67 -9.82 -20.46 15.67
C LEU A 67 -9.83 -21.35 16.91
N LEU A 68 -10.11 -22.64 16.72
CA LEU A 68 -10.10 -23.64 17.77
C LEU A 68 -8.94 -24.62 17.56
N GLY A 69 -7.93 -24.54 18.43
CA GLY A 69 -6.78 -25.43 18.45
C GLY A 69 -7.09 -26.83 19.01
N PRO A 70 -6.22 -27.82 18.74
CA PRO A 70 -6.41 -29.20 19.19
C PRO A 70 -6.37 -29.36 20.72
N SER A 71 -5.70 -28.45 21.44
CA SER A 71 -5.68 -28.42 22.91
C SER A 71 -6.74 -27.48 23.49
N LYS A 72 -7.80 -27.20 22.72
CA LYS A 72 -8.91 -26.28 23.09
C LYS A 72 -8.50 -24.81 23.24
N GLN A 73 -7.38 -24.39 22.67
CA GLN A 73 -7.06 -22.95 22.54
C GLN A 73 -8.13 -22.30 21.66
N LEU A 74 -8.80 -21.26 22.16
CA LEU A 74 -9.82 -20.54 21.41
C LEU A 74 -9.38 -19.09 21.19
N LEU A 75 -9.21 -18.69 19.92
CA LEU A 75 -8.98 -17.29 19.55
C LEU A 75 -10.24 -16.77 18.85
N SER A 76 -10.95 -15.85 19.51
CA SER A 76 -12.08 -15.13 18.89
C SER A 76 -11.59 -13.92 18.12
N LEU A 77 -11.96 -13.83 16.85
CA LEU A 77 -11.62 -12.73 15.98
C LEU A 77 -12.69 -11.62 16.02
N PRO A 78 -12.36 -10.37 15.64
CA PRO A 78 -13.31 -9.26 15.66
C PRO A 78 -14.62 -9.59 14.93
N PRO A 79 -15.79 -9.40 15.55
CA PRO A 79 -17.05 -9.83 14.96
C PRO A 79 -17.58 -8.89 13.88
N VAL A 80 -18.39 -9.42 12.97
CA VAL A 80 -19.31 -8.66 12.12
C VAL A 80 -20.66 -8.58 12.82
N ILE A 81 -21.21 -7.37 12.98
CA ILE A 81 -22.46 -7.16 13.71
C ILE A 81 -23.51 -6.52 12.79
N ILE A 82 -24.66 -7.17 12.63
CA ILE A 82 -25.82 -6.59 11.94
C ILE A 82 -26.82 -6.15 13.02
N SER A 83 -27.13 -4.86 13.10
CA SER A 83 -27.87 -4.28 14.23
C SER A 83 -29.04 -3.42 13.81
N GLY A 84 -30.16 -3.56 14.52
CA GLY A 84 -31.31 -2.68 14.39
C GLY A 84 -31.06 -1.28 14.96
N ARG A 85 -31.85 -0.31 14.49
CA ARG A 85 -31.72 1.12 14.86
C ARG A 85 -31.75 1.40 16.37
N ILE A 86 -32.60 0.72 17.13
CA ILE A 86 -32.74 0.91 18.58
C ILE A 86 -31.59 0.21 19.30
N ARG A 87 -31.26 -1.03 18.91
CA ARG A 87 -30.17 -1.82 19.49
C ARG A 87 -28.81 -1.12 19.35
N GLU A 88 -28.56 -0.51 18.19
CA GLU A 88 -27.33 0.28 17.96
C GLU A 88 -27.19 1.42 18.98
N ARG A 89 -28.29 2.13 19.28
CA ARG A 89 -28.29 3.22 20.27
C ARG A 89 -28.05 2.68 21.68
N GLN A 90 -28.64 1.54 22.01
CA GLN A 90 -28.45 0.87 23.30
C GLN A 90 -27.00 0.38 23.45
N ASP A 91 -26.43 -0.28 22.44
CA ASP A 91 -25.03 -0.71 22.43
C ASP A 91 -24.07 0.47 22.58
N ARG A 92 -24.37 1.62 21.97
CA ARG A 92 -23.57 2.84 22.13
C ARG A 92 -23.63 3.36 23.57
N ARG A 93 -24.81 3.33 24.18
CA ARG A 93 -25.02 3.74 25.58
C ARG A 93 -24.34 2.78 26.56
N GLU A 94 -24.48 1.47 26.37
CA GLU A 94 -23.81 0.45 27.17
C GLU A 94 -22.29 0.60 27.11
N ARG A 95 -21.71 0.81 25.92
CA ARG A 95 -20.28 1.08 25.75
C ARG A 95 -19.84 2.35 26.47
N TYR A 96 -20.63 3.42 26.41
CA TYR A 96 -20.34 4.67 27.11
C TYR A 96 -20.38 4.49 28.63
N LEU A 97 -21.34 3.73 29.14
CA LEU A 97 -21.49 3.43 30.58
C LEU A 97 -20.50 2.37 31.09
N SER A 98 -19.96 1.54 30.21
CA SER A 98 -19.00 0.47 30.52
C SER A 98 -17.54 0.87 30.26
N ALA A 99 -17.25 2.15 30.10
CA ALA A 99 -15.91 2.69 29.85
C ALA A 99 -14.94 2.20 30.95
N GLY A 100 -14.10 1.22 30.61
CA GLY A 100 -13.19 0.55 31.55
C GLY A 100 -13.14 -0.98 31.44
N LYS A 101 -14.13 -1.63 30.82
CA LYS A 101 -14.07 -3.07 30.46
C LYS A 101 -13.54 -3.25 29.04
N GLU A 102 -12.62 -4.19 28.85
CA GLU A 102 -12.12 -4.61 27.53
C GLU A 102 -13.29 -5.08 26.66
N SER A 103 -13.71 -4.24 25.72
CA SER A 103 -14.63 -4.63 24.65
C SER A 103 -13.84 -4.67 23.36
N SER A 104 -13.76 -5.84 22.72
CA SER A 104 -13.17 -5.95 21.40
C SER A 104 -13.94 -5.05 20.42
N VAL A 105 -13.19 -4.31 19.61
CA VAL A 105 -13.78 -3.48 18.55
C VAL A 105 -14.27 -4.44 17.46
N PRO A 106 -15.54 -4.35 17.00
CA PRO A 106 -16.02 -5.21 15.93
C PRO A 106 -15.27 -4.94 14.62
N TYR A 107 -15.10 -5.97 13.78
CA TYR A 107 -14.54 -5.82 12.43
C TYR A 107 -15.40 -4.87 11.59
N MET A 108 -16.72 -5.05 11.66
CA MET A 108 -17.66 -4.19 10.96
C MET A 108 -19.02 -4.23 11.66
N ARG A 109 -19.72 -3.09 11.65
CA ARG A 109 -21.11 -3.01 12.08
C ARG A 109 -21.97 -2.49 10.94
N ILE A 110 -22.99 -3.25 10.58
CA ILE A 110 -23.99 -2.89 9.58
C ILE A 110 -25.27 -2.56 10.32
N ARG A 111 -25.84 -1.39 10.03
CA ARG A 111 -27.17 -1.06 10.49
C ARG A 111 -28.21 -1.56 9.50
N ASP A 112 -29.16 -2.35 9.98
CA ASP A 112 -30.19 -2.94 9.14
C ASP A 112 -31.42 -2.04 9.04
N THR A 113 -31.73 -1.60 7.83
CA THR A 113 -32.78 -0.64 7.48
C THR A 113 -33.31 -0.96 6.07
N ARG A 114 -34.44 -0.36 5.70
CA ARG A 114 -35.01 -0.51 4.34
C ARG A 114 -34.11 0.02 3.21
N HIS A 115 -33.10 0.81 3.54
CA HIS A 115 -32.14 1.37 2.58
C HIS A 115 -30.72 0.84 2.81
N THR A 116 -30.57 -0.24 3.57
CA THR A 116 -29.26 -0.85 3.79
C THR A 116 -28.75 -1.37 2.45
N GLY A 117 -27.52 -0.97 2.12
CA GLY A 117 -26.81 -1.48 0.94
C GLY A 117 -26.45 -2.96 1.09
N SER A 118 -25.56 -3.45 0.23
CA SER A 118 -25.18 -4.86 0.26
C SER A 118 -24.58 -5.28 1.61
N LYS A 119 -25.00 -6.45 2.11
CA LYS A 119 -24.44 -7.13 3.28
C LYS A 119 -23.41 -8.20 2.89
N LYS A 120 -22.81 -8.08 1.71
CA LYS A 120 -21.67 -8.90 1.28
C LYS A 120 -20.36 -8.30 1.80
N ILE A 121 -19.56 -9.13 2.44
CA ILE A 121 -18.39 -8.69 3.20
C ILE A 121 -17.19 -9.53 2.79
N THR A 122 -16.12 -8.87 2.34
CA THR A 122 -14.80 -9.51 2.30
C THR A 122 -14.11 -9.23 3.62
N TYR A 123 -14.14 -10.22 4.49
CA TYR A 123 -13.52 -10.21 5.81
C TYR A 123 -12.04 -10.56 5.68
N ARG A 124 -11.13 -9.65 6.06
CA ARG A 124 -9.68 -9.89 6.01
C ARG A 124 -9.06 -9.64 7.37
N MET A 125 -8.38 -10.64 7.90
CA MET A 125 -7.64 -10.54 9.16
C MET A 125 -6.22 -11.08 9.01
N SER A 126 -5.32 -10.44 9.75
CA SER A 126 -3.96 -10.89 9.97
C SER A 126 -3.77 -11.03 11.47
N VAL A 127 -3.44 -12.24 11.93
CA VAL A 127 -3.16 -12.50 13.34
C VAL A 127 -1.81 -13.19 13.47
N PRO A 128 -1.02 -12.91 14.53
CA PRO A 128 0.26 -13.58 14.74
C PRO A 128 0.10 -15.10 14.69
N TYR A 129 0.87 -15.74 13.82
CA TYR A 129 0.83 -17.18 13.64
C TYR A 129 1.49 -17.88 14.82
N THR A 130 0.84 -18.95 15.28
CA THR A 130 1.34 -19.84 16.31
C THR A 130 1.24 -21.28 15.81
N SER A 131 2.14 -22.17 16.25
CA SER A 131 2.18 -23.54 15.72
C SER A 131 0.89 -24.32 15.93
N TRP A 132 0.12 -24.03 16.98
CA TRP A 132 -1.16 -24.70 17.22
C TRP A 132 -2.20 -24.36 16.15
N MET A 133 -2.10 -23.20 15.50
CA MET A 133 -3.02 -22.78 14.44
C MET A 133 -2.92 -23.66 13.19
N GLN A 134 -1.78 -24.33 12.97
CA GLN A 134 -1.64 -25.31 11.88
C GLN A 134 -2.67 -26.42 11.94
N GLN A 135 -3.10 -26.79 13.14
CA GLN A 135 -4.06 -27.86 13.35
C GLN A 135 -5.40 -27.33 13.85
N ALA A 136 -5.61 -26.01 13.84
CA ALA A 136 -6.84 -25.41 14.29
C ALA A 136 -7.98 -25.64 13.30
N SER A 137 -9.20 -25.66 13.83
CA SER A 137 -10.43 -25.53 13.05
C SER A 137 -10.82 -24.05 12.98
N LEU A 138 -11.34 -23.60 11.83
CA LEU A 138 -12.00 -22.30 11.71
C LEU A 138 -13.50 -22.50 11.92
N LEU A 139 -14.03 -21.81 12.92
CA LEU A 139 -15.43 -21.84 13.32
C LEU A 139 -16.06 -20.46 13.10
N LEU A 140 -17.39 -20.43 13.02
CA LEU A 140 -18.20 -19.22 13.02
C LEU A 140 -19.21 -19.31 14.15
N CYS A 141 -18.99 -18.55 15.22
CA CYS A 141 -19.94 -18.39 16.31
C CYS A 141 -20.99 -17.35 15.92
N GLN A 142 -22.26 -17.68 16.07
CA GLN A 142 -23.40 -16.83 15.72
C GLN A 142 -24.23 -16.58 16.96
N GLU A 143 -24.41 -15.31 17.30
CA GLU A 143 -25.13 -14.90 18.51
C GLU A 143 -26.17 -13.84 18.17
N VAL A 144 -27.29 -13.81 18.89
CA VAL A 144 -28.27 -12.74 18.85
C VAL A 144 -28.25 -11.97 20.16
N LYS A 145 -28.20 -10.65 20.07
CA LYS A 145 -28.30 -9.75 21.21
C LYS A 145 -29.60 -8.97 21.15
N ASP A 146 -30.40 -9.05 22.19
CA ASP A 146 -31.65 -8.29 22.34
C ASP A 146 -31.49 -7.18 23.39
N CYS A 147 -32.56 -6.80 24.09
CA CYS A 147 -32.52 -5.74 25.11
C CYS A 147 -31.73 -6.11 26.36
N CYS A 148 -31.61 -7.39 26.71
CA CYS A 148 -31.09 -7.84 27.99
C CYS A 148 -30.03 -8.95 27.86
N ASP A 149 -30.16 -9.82 26.86
CA ASP A 149 -29.39 -11.06 26.79
C ASP A 149 -28.62 -11.21 25.46
N LEU A 150 -27.53 -11.98 25.53
CA LEU A 150 -26.79 -12.49 24.38
C LEU A 150 -27.03 -13.99 24.31
N GLN A 151 -27.63 -14.46 23.22
CA GLN A 151 -28.00 -15.86 23.01
C GLN A 151 -27.20 -16.46 21.86
N LEU A 152 -26.62 -17.64 22.08
CA LEU A 152 -25.93 -18.40 21.04
C LEU A 152 -26.95 -19.05 20.10
N LEU A 153 -26.88 -18.71 18.82
CA LEU A 153 -27.68 -19.32 17.76
C LEU A 153 -27.05 -20.60 17.22
N GLY A 154 -25.72 -20.63 17.13
CA GLY A 154 -24.99 -21.80 16.63
C GLY A 154 -23.50 -21.55 16.45
N VAL A 155 -22.74 -22.62 16.26
CA VAL A 155 -21.32 -22.59 15.92
C VAL A 155 -21.09 -23.46 14.69
N ASP A 156 -20.85 -22.84 13.55
CA ASP A 156 -20.60 -23.55 12.30
C ASP A 156 -19.11 -23.86 12.15
N THR A 157 -18.79 -25.07 11.69
CA THR A 157 -17.41 -25.41 11.31
C THR A 157 -17.18 -25.03 9.85
N LEU A 158 -16.48 -23.92 9.62
CA LEU A 158 -16.13 -23.47 8.26
C LEU A 158 -14.99 -24.29 7.66
N VAL A 159 -13.97 -24.60 8.48
CA VAL A 159 -12.83 -25.45 8.09
C VAL A 159 -12.49 -26.36 9.26
N ARG A 160 -12.51 -27.68 9.05
CA ARG A 160 -12.19 -28.67 10.09
C ARG A 160 -10.72 -28.63 10.54
N LYS A 161 -9.81 -28.35 9.61
CA LYS A 161 -8.38 -28.21 9.86
C LYS A 161 -7.77 -27.26 8.83
N LEU A 162 -7.04 -26.24 9.26
CA LEU A 162 -6.41 -25.30 8.33
C LEU A 162 -5.31 -26.01 7.53
N SER A 163 -5.54 -26.23 6.24
CA SER A 163 -4.52 -26.69 5.31
C SER A 163 -3.65 -25.50 4.90
N LEU A 164 -2.66 -25.17 5.74
CA LEU A 164 -1.74 -24.07 5.49
C LEU A 164 -0.67 -24.50 4.48
N ASN A 165 -0.80 -24.04 3.24
CA ASN A 165 0.24 -24.23 2.22
C ASN A 165 1.46 -23.41 2.68
N HIS A 166 2.62 -24.08 2.85
CA HIS A 166 3.84 -23.59 3.50
C HIS A 166 3.78 -23.48 5.05
N VAL A 167 3.75 -24.62 5.72
CA VAL A 167 4.29 -24.70 7.09
C VAL A 167 5.67 -25.33 7.02
N PRO A 168 6.76 -24.66 7.45
CA PRO A 168 8.04 -25.31 7.65
C PRO A 168 7.84 -26.45 8.66
N GLN A 169 8.08 -27.69 8.25
CA GLN A 169 8.02 -28.80 9.21
C GLN A 169 9.11 -28.62 10.27
N PRO A 170 8.83 -28.93 11.55
CA PRO A 170 9.87 -28.99 12.56
C PRO A 170 10.77 -30.19 12.24
N ILE A 171 11.92 -29.93 11.62
CA ILE A 171 13.03 -30.88 11.59
C ILE A 171 13.49 -31.01 13.05
N GLY A 172 13.65 -32.26 13.50
CA GLY A 172 13.97 -32.62 14.87
C GLY A 172 15.15 -31.84 15.46
N GLU A 173 15.19 -31.80 16.79
CA GLU A 173 16.23 -31.22 17.64
C GLU A 173 17.61 -31.79 17.25
N ALA A 174 18.28 -31.13 16.32
CA ALA A 174 19.71 -31.29 16.09
C ALA A 174 20.39 -29.97 16.47
N PRO A 175 21.47 -30.02 17.28
CA PRO A 175 22.22 -28.82 17.62
C PRO A 175 22.79 -28.17 16.36
N VAL A 176 22.70 -26.85 16.27
CA VAL A 176 23.35 -26.08 15.20
C VAL A 176 24.87 -26.23 15.35
N PRO A 177 25.63 -26.60 14.30
CA PRO A 177 27.08 -26.73 14.41
C PRO A 177 27.73 -25.34 14.58
N VAL A 178 28.60 -25.21 15.58
CA VAL A 178 29.45 -24.04 15.82
C VAL A 178 30.67 -24.15 14.88
N PRO A 179 30.99 -23.13 14.06
CA PRO A 179 32.25 -23.12 13.31
C PRO A 179 33.42 -22.74 14.22
N ASP A 180 34.49 -23.54 14.16
CA ASP A 180 35.74 -23.35 14.89
C ASP A 180 36.43 -22.03 14.54
N THR A 181 36.59 -21.15 15.54
CA THR A 181 37.51 -20.00 15.49
C THR A 181 38.93 -20.42 15.84
N GLY A 182 39.75 -20.73 14.83
CA GLY A 182 41.20 -20.89 14.95
C GLY A 182 41.94 -19.57 14.77
N SER A 183 42.60 -19.09 15.83
CA SER A 183 43.42 -17.87 15.87
C SER A 183 44.85 -18.04 15.36
N GLN A 184 45.45 -16.89 15.00
CA GLN A 184 46.89 -16.54 14.89
C GLN A 184 47.52 -16.73 13.49
N LYS A 185 48.28 -15.78 12.92
CA LYS A 185 49.33 -14.93 13.53
C LYS A 185 49.68 -13.72 12.63
N LYS A 186 49.97 -12.56 13.23
CA LYS A 186 50.56 -11.36 12.60
C LYS A 186 52.10 -11.44 12.54
N ARG A 187 52.71 -10.98 11.43
CA ARG A 187 53.92 -10.08 11.31
C ARG A 187 54.57 -10.21 9.90
N PRO A 188 55.43 -9.26 9.46
CA PRO A 188 55.22 -7.82 9.22
C PRO A 188 55.63 -7.42 7.77
N LEU A 189 55.45 -6.13 7.42
CA LEU A 189 55.73 -5.55 6.09
C LEU A 189 57.20 -5.63 5.65
N SER A 190 57.41 -5.81 4.33
CA SER A 190 58.54 -5.25 3.60
C SER A 190 58.08 -4.68 2.24
N ARG A 191 58.90 -3.78 1.72
CA ARG A 191 58.61 -2.67 0.81
C ARG A 191 59.38 -2.90 -0.49
N ALA A 192 58.73 -2.93 -1.66
CA ALA A 192 59.36 -2.60 -2.94
C ALA A 192 58.35 -2.48 -4.12
N ASN A 193 58.43 -1.33 -4.78
CA ASN A 193 58.37 -1.11 -6.23
C ASN A 193 57.01 -1.11 -6.98
N MET A 194 56.40 0.06 -6.89
CA MET A 194 55.94 0.90 -8.01
C MET A 194 56.54 0.58 -9.39
N THR A 195 55.71 0.14 -10.33
CA THR A 195 55.79 0.49 -11.76
C THR A 195 54.41 0.49 -12.41
N LYS A 196 54.20 1.53 -13.22
CA LYS A 196 53.04 1.85 -14.06
C LYS A 196 52.57 0.67 -14.94
N ASN A 197 51.26 0.51 -15.10
CA ASN A 197 50.64 0.62 -16.43
C ASN A 197 49.11 0.72 -16.36
N THR A 198 48.64 1.82 -16.93
CA THR A 198 47.28 2.17 -17.37
C THR A 198 46.81 1.31 -18.55
N LYS A 199 45.47 1.30 -18.78
CA LYS A 199 44.67 0.70 -19.88
C LYS A 199 43.92 -0.56 -19.44
N ASP A 200 42.62 -0.77 -19.64
CA ASP A 200 41.56 -0.07 -20.38
C ASP A 200 40.21 -0.42 -19.70
N ARG A 201 39.31 0.56 -19.54
CA ARG A 201 37.88 0.32 -19.34
C ARG A 201 37.16 0.86 -20.56
N ALA A 202 36.56 -0.05 -21.33
CA ALA A 202 35.78 0.25 -22.51
C ALA A 202 34.53 1.06 -22.13
N VAL A 203 34.45 2.27 -22.67
CA VAL A 203 33.26 3.14 -22.70
C VAL A 203 32.65 2.98 -24.10
N VAL A 204 31.36 2.68 -24.16
CA VAL A 204 30.56 2.62 -25.39
C VAL A 204 30.42 4.05 -25.95
N PRO A 205 30.55 4.29 -27.27
CA PRO A 205 30.77 5.62 -27.80
C PRO A 205 29.49 6.46 -27.83
N ALA A 206 29.59 7.69 -27.31
CA ALA A 206 28.62 8.76 -27.52
C ALA A 206 28.70 9.26 -28.97
N ILE A 207 27.55 9.36 -29.63
CA ILE A 207 27.40 10.03 -30.93
C ILE A 207 27.49 11.55 -30.68
N PRO A 208 28.39 12.30 -31.33
CA PRO A 208 28.51 13.73 -31.10
C PRO A 208 27.39 14.49 -31.83
N HIS A 209 26.36 14.92 -31.09
CA HIS A 209 25.41 15.93 -31.58
C HIS A 209 26.14 17.28 -31.70
N ARG A 210 26.33 17.72 -32.95
CA ARG A 210 26.90 19.03 -33.27
C ARG A 210 25.74 20.01 -33.44
N VAL A 211 25.29 20.61 -32.33
CA VAL A 211 24.23 21.64 -32.36
C VAL A 211 24.75 22.85 -33.13
N ARG A 212 24.17 23.10 -34.30
CA ARG A 212 24.32 24.34 -35.05
C ARG A 212 23.19 25.25 -34.58
N GLU A 213 23.50 26.29 -33.80
CA GLU A 213 22.54 27.33 -33.41
C GLU A 213 22.09 28.11 -34.66
N ARG A 214 21.11 27.56 -35.38
CA ARG A 214 20.22 28.33 -36.24
C ARG A 214 18.97 28.58 -35.41
N ALA A 215 18.54 29.84 -35.32
CA ALA A 215 17.22 30.16 -34.77
C ALA A 215 16.17 29.43 -35.61
N VAL A 216 15.68 28.31 -35.07
CA VAL A 216 14.65 27.49 -35.72
C VAL A 216 13.37 28.30 -35.71
N ASP A 217 12.74 28.49 -36.88
CA ASP A 217 11.40 29.03 -36.94
C ASP A 217 10.42 27.99 -36.39
N VAL A 218 10.25 28.00 -35.07
CA VAL A 218 9.42 27.05 -34.32
C VAL A 218 7.96 27.04 -34.77
N THR A 219 7.47 28.12 -35.41
CA THR A 219 6.11 28.18 -35.93
C THR A 219 5.90 27.25 -37.13
N ALA A 220 6.96 26.95 -37.89
CA ALA A 220 6.90 26.00 -39.00
C ALA A 220 6.64 24.56 -38.52
N TYR A 221 7.07 24.22 -37.30
CA TYR A 221 6.99 22.87 -36.74
C TYR A 221 5.74 22.62 -35.89
N GLU A 222 4.95 23.65 -35.58
CA GLU A 222 3.74 23.53 -34.75
C GLU A 222 2.73 22.53 -35.32
N SER A 223 2.57 22.51 -36.65
CA SER A 223 1.68 21.56 -37.32
C SER A 223 2.26 20.14 -37.47
N MET A 224 3.57 19.98 -37.24
CA MET A 224 4.29 18.71 -37.42
C MET A 224 4.28 17.86 -36.15
N VAL A 225 4.31 18.49 -34.97
CA VAL A 225 4.32 17.77 -33.68
C VAL A 225 2.97 17.12 -33.36
N SER A 226 2.99 16.12 -32.47
CA SER A 226 1.81 15.36 -32.05
C SER A 226 1.59 15.47 -30.55
N TYR A 227 0.38 15.90 -30.20
CA TYR A 227 -0.14 15.83 -28.84
C TYR A 227 -1.06 14.62 -28.71
N LEU A 228 -0.69 13.69 -27.84
CA LEU A 228 -1.47 12.53 -27.46
C LEU A 228 -2.54 12.91 -26.45
N ARG A 229 -3.67 12.22 -26.48
CA ARG A 229 -4.75 12.39 -25.50
C ARG A 229 -4.61 11.36 -24.39
N PRO A 230 -4.70 11.75 -23.11
CA PRO A 230 -4.70 10.80 -22.01
C PRO A 230 -5.95 9.92 -22.09
N GLU A 231 -5.81 8.62 -21.80
CA GLU A 231 -6.92 7.68 -21.82
C GLU A 231 -7.98 8.06 -20.78
N THR A 232 -9.26 7.84 -21.12
CA THR A 232 -10.39 8.16 -20.25
C THR A 232 -10.66 6.96 -19.33
N GLY A 233 -9.87 6.83 -18.27
CA GLY A 233 -9.92 5.66 -17.41
C GLY A 233 -9.62 5.94 -15.94
N GLN A 234 -10.49 6.72 -15.28
CA GLN A 234 -10.89 6.63 -13.86
C GLN A 234 -11.47 7.98 -13.44
N THR A 235 -12.80 8.09 -13.43
CA THR A 235 -13.49 9.19 -12.77
C THR A 235 -13.46 8.93 -11.26
N GLY A 236 -12.36 9.31 -10.64
CA GLY A 236 -12.09 9.12 -9.21
C GLY A 236 -10.59 8.96 -8.99
N LYS A 237 -9.93 10.02 -8.54
CA LYS A 237 -8.51 10.00 -8.17
C LYS A 237 -8.41 9.46 -6.75
N ARG A 238 -8.30 8.15 -6.60
CA ARG A 238 -8.08 7.52 -5.29
C ARG A 238 -6.58 7.36 -5.06
N HIS A 239 -6.09 7.97 -3.99
CA HIS A 239 -4.68 7.95 -3.63
C HIS A 239 -4.46 7.14 -2.36
N THR A 240 -3.25 6.60 -2.23
CA THR A 240 -2.78 5.96 -1.00
C THR A 240 -1.37 6.46 -0.74
N GLU A 241 -1.22 7.24 0.32
CA GLU A 241 0.07 7.74 0.80
C GLU A 241 0.48 6.96 2.05
N SER A 242 1.79 6.82 2.27
CA SER A 242 2.30 6.13 3.45
C SER A 242 3.55 6.78 4.02
N ALA A 243 3.67 6.71 5.35
CA ALA A 243 4.85 7.17 6.07
C ALA A 243 5.24 6.18 7.16
N VAL A 244 6.54 6.02 7.36
CA VAL A 244 7.12 5.28 8.49
C VAL A 244 7.85 6.25 9.39
N LEU A 245 7.46 6.26 10.66
CA LEU A 245 7.88 7.24 11.66
C LEU A 245 8.69 6.60 12.78
N TYR A 246 9.77 7.26 13.19
CA TYR A 246 10.67 6.81 14.26
C TYR A 246 10.72 7.82 15.40
N PHE A 247 9.66 7.85 16.21
CA PHE A 247 9.60 8.76 17.35
C PHE A 247 10.55 8.36 18.48
N ASP A 248 11.27 9.35 18.98
CA ASP A 248 12.00 9.33 20.22
C ASP A 248 11.08 9.65 21.40
N TYR A 249 11.27 8.96 22.53
CA TYR A 249 10.47 9.16 23.73
C TYR A 249 11.34 9.48 24.94
N PRO A 250 10.95 10.43 25.82
CA PRO A 250 11.55 10.56 27.14
C PRO A 250 11.40 9.26 27.95
N ILE A 251 12.30 9.04 28.91
CA ILE A 251 12.27 7.83 29.75
C ILE A 251 10.91 7.72 30.47
N GLY A 252 10.26 6.56 30.35
CA GLY A 252 8.98 6.27 30.99
C GLY A 252 7.78 7.02 30.40
N LYS A 253 7.92 7.60 29.20
CA LYS A 253 6.86 8.27 28.47
C LYS A 253 6.57 7.54 27.16
N ASP A 254 5.29 7.51 26.79
CA ASP A 254 4.80 6.87 25.56
C ASP A 254 4.08 7.86 24.63
N ASP A 255 3.94 9.12 25.06
CA ASP A 255 3.25 10.18 24.31
C ASP A 255 4.16 10.84 23.26
N ILE A 256 3.57 11.56 22.32
CA ILE A 256 4.28 12.26 21.26
C ILE A 256 4.72 13.62 21.77
N TYR A 257 6.04 13.85 21.75
CA TYR A 257 6.66 15.13 22.12
C TYR A 257 7.33 15.73 20.88
N PRO A 258 6.66 16.66 20.15
CA PRO A 258 7.18 17.20 18.89
C PRO A 258 8.60 17.77 18.96
N ASP A 259 8.94 18.44 20.05
CA ASP A 259 10.21 19.13 20.23
C ASP A 259 11.27 18.25 20.93
N TYR A 260 10.97 16.97 21.19
CA TYR A 260 11.93 16.05 21.78
C TYR A 260 12.83 15.44 20.71
N LYS A 261 14.12 15.76 20.76
CA LYS A 261 15.13 15.30 19.79
C LYS A 261 14.68 15.58 18.34
N ASN A 262 14.63 14.55 17.49
CA ASN A 262 14.34 14.68 16.05
C ASN A 262 12.84 14.43 15.73
N ASN A 263 11.96 14.40 16.73
CA ASN A 263 10.54 14.14 16.51
C ASN A 263 9.88 15.15 15.57
N ARG A 264 10.40 16.38 15.48
CA ARG A 264 9.93 17.39 14.53
C ARG A 264 10.09 16.90 13.09
N GLU A 265 11.23 16.29 12.74
CA GLU A 265 11.46 15.75 11.39
C GLU A 265 10.48 14.61 11.06
N GLU A 266 10.11 13.79 12.05
CA GLU A 266 9.11 12.74 11.89
C GLU A 266 7.70 13.33 11.74
N ILE A 267 7.39 14.43 12.42
CA ILE A 267 6.12 15.15 12.23
C ILE A 267 6.05 15.80 10.85
N ASP A 268 7.15 16.39 10.37
CA ASP A 268 7.21 17.01 9.04
C ASP A 268 6.90 15.99 7.93
N LYS A 269 7.24 14.70 8.11
CA LYS A 269 6.84 13.64 7.17
C LYS A 269 5.32 13.49 7.09
N ILE A 270 4.62 13.66 8.20
CA ILE A 270 3.16 13.60 8.26
C ILE A 270 2.55 14.91 7.76
N ASP A 271 3.15 16.06 8.06
CA ASP A 271 2.67 17.35 7.54
C ASP A 271 2.64 17.35 6.00
N ARG A 272 3.68 16.80 5.35
CA ARG A 272 3.72 16.66 3.88
C ARG A 272 2.55 15.87 3.31
N ILE A 273 1.98 14.93 4.07
CA ILE A 273 0.81 14.14 3.65
C ILE A 273 -0.49 14.82 4.07
N MET A 274 -0.57 15.30 5.30
CA MET A 274 -1.84 15.70 5.91
C MET A 274 -2.22 17.15 5.65
N VAL A 275 -1.26 18.07 5.56
CA VAL A 275 -1.53 19.51 5.34
C VAL A 275 -2.25 19.74 3.99
N PRO A 276 -1.82 19.16 2.86
CA PRO A 276 -2.55 19.29 1.59
C PRO A 276 -4.00 18.80 1.67
N LEU A 277 -4.25 17.77 2.49
CA LEU A 277 -5.58 17.15 2.65
C LEU A 277 -6.52 17.94 3.57
N GLN A 278 -6.05 19.02 4.19
CA GLN A 278 -6.90 19.92 4.97
C GLN A 278 -7.78 20.79 4.07
N ASP A 279 -7.40 20.99 2.80
CA ASP A 279 -8.25 21.68 1.84
C ASP A 279 -9.40 20.77 1.35
N LYS A 280 -10.50 20.83 2.09
CA LYS A 280 -11.73 20.09 1.81
C LYS A 280 -12.41 20.50 0.50
N ARG A 281 -11.91 21.53 -0.22
CA ARG A 281 -12.41 21.87 -1.56
C ARG A 281 -12.13 20.75 -2.55
N PHE A 282 -11.05 20.00 -2.40
CA PHE A 282 -10.58 19.03 -3.41
C PHE A 282 -10.53 17.60 -2.91
N THR A 283 -10.21 17.40 -1.63
CA THR A 283 -9.92 16.07 -1.09
C THR A 283 -10.92 15.61 -0.05
N SER A 284 -11.21 14.31 -0.05
CA SER A 284 -11.97 13.62 0.98
C SER A 284 -11.17 12.44 1.51
N VAL A 285 -10.74 12.50 2.77
CA VAL A 285 -10.09 11.37 3.43
C VAL A 285 -11.12 10.26 3.68
N ASP A 286 -10.84 9.07 3.15
CA ASP A 286 -11.67 7.87 3.36
C ASP A 286 -11.22 7.11 4.60
N ARG A 287 -9.90 6.94 4.76
CA ARG A 287 -9.34 6.13 5.85
C ARG A 287 -7.91 6.47 6.17
N ILE A 288 -7.56 6.45 7.45
CA ILE A 288 -6.19 6.51 7.95
C ILE A 288 -5.94 5.25 8.79
N ARG A 289 -4.93 4.46 8.42
CA ARG A 289 -4.45 3.34 9.24
C ARG A 289 -3.18 3.74 9.95
N ILE A 290 -3.10 3.42 11.23
CA ILE A 290 -1.94 3.68 12.07
C ILE A 290 -1.57 2.37 12.75
N CYS A 291 -0.36 1.86 12.49
CA CYS A 291 0.14 0.65 13.10
C CYS A 291 1.43 0.93 13.88
N GLY A 292 1.44 0.63 15.18
CA GLY A 292 2.63 0.74 16.02
C GLY A 292 3.38 -0.58 16.11
N TYR A 293 4.71 -0.52 16.11
CA TYR A 293 5.59 -1.68 16.16
C TYR A 293 6.58 -1.55 17.31
N SER A 294 6.85 -2.66 18.03
CA SER A 294 8.01 -2.77 18.91
C SER A 294 9.01 -3.79 18.36
N SER A 295 10.26 -3.69 18.81
CA SER A 295 11.28 -4.69 18.54
C SER A 295 11.06 -5.96 19.36
N PRO A 296 11.58 -7.11 18.90
CA PRO A 296 11.59 -8.35 19.69
C PRO A 296 12.70 -8.32 20.75
N ASP A 297 12.63 -7.33 21.64
CA ASP A 297 13.45 -7.29 22.84
C ASP A 297 12.60 -7.15 24.10
N GLY A 298 12.76 -8.12 25.00
CA GLY A 298 12.08 -8.14 26.28
C GLY A 298 10.69 -8.79 26.23
N PRO A 299 9.94 -8.76 27.33
CA PRO A 299 8.71 -9.52 27.45
C PRO A 299 7.66 -9.12 26.40
N TYR A 300 7.11 -10.10 25.69
CA TYR A 300 6.07 -9.90 24.67
C TYR A 300 4.93 -8.99 25.13
N GLY A 301 4.41 -9.17 26.35
CA GLY A 301 3.31 -8.36 26.88
C GLY A 301 3.67 -6.89 27.09
N ASP A 302 4.92 -6.58 27.42
CA ASP A 302 5.39 -5.20 27.51
C ASP A 302 5.49 -4.58 26.11
N ASN A 303 6.00 -5.35 25.15
CA ASN A 303 6.11 -4.93 23.76
C ASN A 303 4.74 -4.69 23.11
N GLU A 304 3.76 -5.54 23.40
CA GLU A 304 2.35 -5.39 22.99
C GLU A 304 1.73 -4.12 23.58
N ARG A 305 1.87 -3.93 24.91
CA ARG A 305 1.38 -2.74 25.61
C ARG A 305 1.98 -1.46 25.03
N LEU A 306 3.30 -1.45 24.82
CA LEU A 306 4.03 -0.29 24.31
C LEU A 306 3.62 0.06 22.88
N ALA A 307 3.56 -0.92 21.98
CA ALA A 307 3.15 -0.72 20.59
C ALA A 307 1.72 -0.15 20.50
N LYS A 308 0.80 -0.71 21.30
CA LYS A 308 -0.60 -0.26 21.39
C LYS A 308 -0.74 1.14 21.98
N ALA A 309 0.02 1.45 23.04
CA ALA A 309 0.00 2.77 23.66
C ALA A 309 0.50 3.84 22.69
N ARG A 310 1.65 3.61 22.04
CA ARG A 310 2.25 4.56 21.10
C ARG A 310 1.40 4.81 19.87
N SER A 311 0.85 3.77 19.24
CA SER A 311 -0.04 3.97 18.09
C SER A 311 -1.34 4.68 18.46
N GLY A 312 -1.90 4.39 19.63
CA GLY A 312 -3.08 5.09 20.16
C GLY A 312 -2.83 6.56 20.47
N LEU A 313 -1.71 6.89 21.12
CA LEU A 313 -1.32 8.26 21.44
C LEU A 313 -0.98 9.07 20.19
N PHE A 314 -0.28 8.46 19.23
CA PHE A 314 -0.05 9.09 17.93
C PHE A 314 -1.35 9.33 17.16
N ALA A 315 -2.28 8.38 17.18
CA ALA A 315 -3.61 8.58 16.58
C ALA A 315 -4.37 9.74 17.24
N TYR A 316 -4.24 9.91 18.55
CA TYR A 316 -4.78 11.06 19.27
C TYR A 316 -4.12 12.38 18.83
N TYR A 317 -2.79 12.41 18.77
CA TYR A 317 -2.03 13.55 18.27
C TYR A 317 -2.47 13.95 16.85
N LEU A 318 -2.45 13.01 15.89
CA LEU A 318 -2.79 13.24 14.49
C LEU A 318 -4.22 13.79 14.36
N ARG A 319 -5.19 13.19 15.06
CA ARG A 319 -6.57 13.66 15.00
C ARG A 319 -6.75 15.09 15.49
N ASN A 320 -6.05 15.47 16.54
CA ASN A 320 -6.15 16.82 17.09
C ASN A 320 -5.39 17.84 16.23
N ALA A 321 -4.20 17.49 15.74
CA ALA A 321 -3.38 18.35 14.90
C ALA A 321 -4.07 18.68 13.57
N TYR A 322 -4.72 17.69 12.94
CA TYR A 322 -5.30 17.87 11.60
C TYR A 322 -6.84 17.87 11.57
N GLY A 323 -7.51 17.80 12.73
CA GLY A 323 -8.97 17.83 12.81
C GLY A 323 -9.68 16.61 12.21
N ILE A 324 -9.07 15.42 12.34
CA ILE A 324 -9.57 14.18 11.72
C ILE A 324 -10.65 13.49 12.60
N PRO A 325 -11.83 13.19 12.04
CA PRO A 325 -12.86 12.39 12.72
C PRO A 325 -12.34 11.04 13.20
N ARG A 326 -12.83 10.56 14.35
CA ARG A 326 -12.36 9.31 14.96
C ARG A 326 -12.67 8.08 14.10
N ASP A 327 -13.79 8.10 13.42
CA ASP A 327 -14.31 7.02 12.58
C ASP A 327 -13.49 6.78 11.30
N LEU A 328 -12.69 7.76 10.87
CA LEU A 328 -11.76 7.59 9.75
C LEU A 328 -10.43 6.94 10.14
N VAL A 329 -10.14 6.80 11.45
CA VAL A 329 -8.84 6.34 11.94
C VAL A 329 -8.93 4.92 12.51
N GLU A 330 -8.24 3.99 11.85
CA GLU A 330 -8.05 2.61 12.30
C GLU A 330 -6.67 2.51 12.98
N VAL A 331 -6.64 2.03 14.23
CA VAL A 331 -5.40 1.88 14.99
C VAL A 331 -5.15 0.40 15.27
N SER A 332 -3.96 -0.06 14.94
CA SER A 332 -3.46 -1.41 15.23
C SER A 332 -2.06 -1.36 15.86
N SER A 333 -1.57 -2.53 16.27
CA SER A 333 -0.24 -2.68 16.81
C SER A 333 0.30 -4.08 16.58
N VAL A 334 1.61 -4.18 16.36
CA VAL A 334 2.36 -5.43 16.32
C VAL A 334 3.33 -5.41 17.50
N ALA A 335 3.17 -6.39 18.40
CA ALA A 335 4.00 -6.51 19.59
C ALA A 335 5.48 -6.66 19.22
N GLU A 336 5.81 -7.55 18.29
CA GLU A 336 7.20 -7.79 17.89
C GLU A 336 7.31 -7.83 16.37
N ASP A 337 8.08 -6.90 15.83
CA ASP A 337 8.21 -6.71 14.38
C ASP A 337 9.26 -7.64 13.75
N TRP A 338 8.93 -8.93 13.72
CA TRP A 338 9.73 -9.96 13.09
C TRP A 338 9.81 -9.82 11.56
N GLU A 339 8.79 -9.23 10.93
CA GLU A 339 8.81 -8.90 9.51
C GLU A 339 9.86 -7.84 9.21
N GLY A 340 9.80 -6.70 9.91
CA GLY A 340 10.79 -5.65 9.73
C GLY A 340 12.19 -6.15 10.04
N LEU A 341 12.39 -7.01 11.05
CA LEU A 341 13.69 -7.63 11.29
C LEU A 341 14.16 -8.45 10.08
N SER A 342 13.28 -9.25 9.48
CA SER A 342 13.59 -10.04 8.29
C SER A 342 13.99 -9.17 7.10
N ASP A 343 13.30 -8.04 6.89
CA ASP A 343 13.61 -7.10 5.81
C ASP A 343 14.93 -6.37 6.04
N LEU A 344 15.21 -5.96 7.29
CA LEU A 344 16.51 -5.43 7.68
C LEU A 344 17.62 -6.42 7.38
N MET A 345 17.42 -7.71 7.68
CA MET A 345 18.41 -8.75 7.42
C MET A 345 18.70 -8.92 5.93
N ARG A 346 17.66 -8.99 5.08
CA ARG A 346 17.84 -9.13 3.63
C ARG A 346 18.53 -7.92 2.99
N ARG A 347 18.30 -6.72 3.54
CA ARG A 347 18.87 -5.48 3.02
C ARG A 347 20.33 -5.28 3.45
N GLU A 348 20.61 -5.40 4.75
CA GLU A 348 21.92 -5.07 5.32
C GLU A 348 22.92 -6.24 5.24
N LYS A 349 22.43 -7.47 5.12
CA LYS A 349 23.21 -8.70 4.90
C LYS A 349 24.41 -8.92 5.84
N PRO A 350 24.21 -8.89 7.18
CA PRO A 350 25.28 -9.24 8.11
C PRO A 350 25.73 -10.69 7.94
N SER A 351 26.93 -11.05 8.42
CA SER A 351 27.48 -12.40 8.27
C SER A 351 26.58 -13.51 8.84
N TRP A 352 25.77 -13.18 9.84
CA TRP A 352 24.84 -14.08 10.54
C TRP A 352 23.40 -14.02 9.99
N GLN A 353 23.15 -13.34 8.86
CA GLN A 353 21.82 -13.13 8.26
C GLN A 353 21.03 -14.43 8.09
N ASP A 354 21.62 -15.44 7.44
CA ASP A 354 20.91 -16.68 7.09
C ASP A 354 20.51 -17.48 8.33
N ALA A 355 21.35 -17.48 9.38
CA ALA A 355 21.04 -18.12 10.65
C ALA A 355 19.83 -17.46 11.33
N VAL A 356 19.77 -16.13 11.31
CA VAL A 356 18.65 -15.37 11.88
C VAL A 356 17.36 -15.59 11.10
N LEU A 357 17.41 -15.51 9.77
CA LEU A 357 16.24 -15.79 8.93
C LEU A 357 15.74 -17.23 9.10
N LEU A 358 16.66 -18.19 9.33
CA LEU A 358 16.30 -19.57 9.64
C LEU A 358 15.59 -19.68 10.99
N ILE A 359 16.07 -18.99 12.02
CA ILE A 359 15.41 -18.94 13.34
C ILE A 359 14.00 -18.39 13.23
N ILE A 360 13.83 -17.25 12.55
CA ILE A 360 12.52 -16.62 12.34
C ILE A 360 11.57 -17.60 11.64
N ARG A 361 12.05 -18.30 10.59
CA ARG A 361 11.24 -19.27 9.85
C ARG A 361 10.90 -20.53 10.66
N ARG A 362 11.82 -21.03 11.50
CA ARG A 362 11.72 -22.34 12.17
C ARG A 362 10.91 -22.28 13.45
N TYR A 363 11.04 -21.21 14.23
CA TYR A 363 10.42 -21.10 15.55
C TYR A 363 9.27 -20.09 15.50
N GLY A 364 8.13 -20.42 16.10
CA GLY A 364 7.04 -19.45 16.29
C GLY A 364 7.36 -18.46 17.41
N ILE A 365 6.70 -17.30 17.41
CA ILE A 365 6.93 -16.21 18.38
C ILE A 365 6.87 -16.73 19.83
N PHE A 366 5.79 -17.45 20.19
CA PHE A 366 5.62 -18.04 21.53
C PHE A 366 6.34 -19.39 21.74
N ASN A 367 7.07 -19.87 20.73
CA ASN A 367 7.79 -21.15 20.76
C ASN A 367 9.30 -20.94 20.92
N GLY A 368 9.70 -19.90 21.65
CA GLY A 368 11.09 -19.62 21.98
C GLY A 368 11.92 -18.99 20.87
N ARG A 369 11.30 -18.37 19.86
CA ARG A 369 12.02 -17.68 18.77
C ARG A 369 13.02 -16.65 19.29
N GLU A 370 12.60 -15.77 20.20
CA GLU A 370 13.48 -14.76 20.81
C GLU A 370 14.64 -15.43 21.55
N LYS A 371 14.37 -16.50 22.31
CA LYS A 371 15.41 -17.27 23.01
C LYS A 371 16.44 -17.86 22.04
N GLN A 372 16.00 -18.46 20.93
CA GLN A 372 16.91 -18.99 19.91
C GLN A 372 17.78 -17.89 19.30
N LEU A 373 17.23 -16.68 19.14
CA LEU A 373 17.97 -15.52 18.67
C LEU A 373 19.00 -15.04 19.70
N MET A 374 18.65 -15.03 20.99
CA MET A 374 19.56 -14.70 22.09
C MET A 374 20.71 -15.70 22.23
N ASP A 375 20.43 -16.98 22.02
CA ASP A 375 21.41 -18.07 22.16
C ASP A 375 22.36 -18.18 20.95
N LEU A 376 21.96 -17.63 19.79
CA LEU A 376 22.72 -17.69 18.53
C LEU A 376 24.14 -17.13 18.71
N GLU A 377 25.16 -17.95 18.41
CA GLU A 377 26.58 -17.57 18.47
C GLU A 377 26.97 -16.91 19.81
N GLY A 378 26.43 -17.42 20.91
CA GLY A 378 26.68 -16.88 22.26
C GLY A 378 26.12 -15.47 22.47
N GLY A 379 25.10 -15.08 21.71
CA GLY A 379 24.40 -13.80 21.82
C GLY A 379 25.12 -12.62 21.18
N THR A 380 26.14 -12.85 20.36
CA THR A 380 26.82 -11.77 19.63
C THR A 380 25.89 -11.10 18.60
N PRO A 381 25.20 -11.85 17.71
CA PRO A 381 24.21 -11.28 16.79
C PRO A 381 23.09 -10.52 17.51
N TYR A 382 22.55 -11.06 18.60
CA TYR A 382 21.48 -10.39 19.36
C TYR A 382 21.92 -9.03 19.92
N ARG A 383 23.14 -8.94 20.46
CA ARG A 383 23.69 -7.66 20.96
C ARG A 383 23.91 -6.64 19.84
N GLU A 384 24.33 -7.08 18.65
CA GLU A 384 24.42 -6.19 17.49
C GLU A 384 23.03 -5.73 17.03
N MET A 385 22.05 -6.64 17.02
CA MET A 385 20.65 -6.31 16.74
C MET A 385 20.10 -5.24 17.67
N MET A 386 20.27 -5.41 18.98
CA MET A 386 19.82 -4.44 19.98
C MET A 386 20.38 -3.03 19.72
N ARG A 387 21.62 -2.93 19.22
CA ARG A 387 22.30 -1.64 18.99
C ARG A 387 21.95 -1.01 17.64
N HIS A 388 21.87 -1.80 16.58
CA HIS A 388 21.85 -1.27 15.21
C HIS A 388 20.55 -1.55 14.43
N TYR A 389 19.77 -2.54 14.85
CA TYR A 389 18.62 -3.03 14.09
C TYR A 389 17.29 -2.85 14.83
N PHE A 390 17.18 -3.28 16.09
CA PHE A 390 15.96 -3.14 16.90
C PHE A 390 15.48 -1.69 17.04
N PRO A 391 16.34 -0.66 17.15
CA PRO A 391 15.88 0.73 17.09
C PRO A 391 15.09 1.06 15.82
N LYS A 392 15.41 0.45 14.68
CA LYS A 392 14.70 0.62 13.39
C LYS A 392 13.41 -0.19 13.29
N LEU A 393 13.06 -0.99 14.29
CA LEU A 393 11.80 -1.74 14.37
C LEU A 393 10.76 -1.03 15.22
N ARG A 394 11.21 -0.12 16.11
CA ARG A 394 10.35 0.73 16.94
C ARG A 394 9.80 1.87 16.10
N ARG A 395 8.76 1.59 15.32
CA ARG A 395 8.19 2.52 14.36
C ARG A 395 6.68 2.65 14.48
N ILE A 396 6.15 3.72 13.90
CA ILE A 396 4.73 3.86 13.58
C ILE A 396 4.60 3.93 12.06
N GLU A 397 3.77 3.07 11.49
CA GLU A 397 3.39 3.15 10.08
C GLU A 397 2.04 3.83 9.96
N VAL A 398 1.95 4.78 9.03
CA VAL A 398 0.73 5.52 8.71
C VAL A 398 0.41 5.32 7.25
N VAL A 399 -0.84 4.95 6.95
CA VAL A 399 -1.35 4.81 5.58
C VAL A 399 -2.61 5.66 5.45
N VAL A 400 -2.61 6.62 4.53
CA VAL A 400 -3.72 7.55 4.30
C VAL A 400 -4.34 7.25 2.94
N GLN A 401 -5.63 6.95 2.94
CA GLN A 401 -6.44 6.73 1.75
C GLN A 401 -7.41 7.89 1.59
N TYR A 402 -7.39 8.54 0.43
CA TYR A 402 -8.24 9.69 0.15
C TYR A 402 -8.65 9.71 -1.33
N ASP A 403 -9.78 10.35 -1.57
CA ASP A 403 -10.27 10.65 -2.90
C ASP A 403 -10.07 12.12 -3.21
N VAL A 404 -9.61 12.42 -4.42
CA VAL A 404 -9.59 13.77 -4.97
C VAL A 404 -10.73 13.86 -5.98
N ARG A 405 -11.62 14.84 -5.78
CA ARG A 405 -12.69 15.08 -6.75
C ARG A 405 -12.11 15.53 -8.09
N LYS A 406 -12.94 15.46 -9.12
CA LYS A 406 -12.63 16.08 -10.40
C LYS A 406 -12.45 17.59 -10.20
N VAL A 407 -11.37 18.14 -10.74
CA VAL A 407 -11.03 19.57 -10.70
C VAL A 407 -10.94 20.08 -12.13
N GLU A 408 -11.61 21.19 -12.43
CA GLU A 408 -11.63 21.78 -13.76
C GLU A 408 -11.58 23.31 -13.70
N GLY A 409 -11.20 23.91 -14.82
CA GLY A 409 -11.20 25.36 -14.97
C GLY A 409 -10.14 26.05 -14.11
N ASP A 410 -10.52 27.16 -13.48
CA ASP A 410 -9.61 28.02 -12.73
C ASP A 410 -9.01 27.32 -11.50
N GLU A 411 -9.76 26.39 -10.89
CA GLU A 411 -9.24 25.55 -9.79
C GLU A 411 -8.06 24.69 -10.24
N ALA A 412 -8.11 24.12 -11.45
CA ALA A 412 -7.02 23.31 -11.98
C ALA A 412 -5.80 24.19 -12.32
N ALA A 413 -6.04 25.43 -12.78
CA ALA A 413 -4.97 26.39 -13.05
C ALA A 413 -4.27 26.89 -11.77
N GLU A 414 -4.96 26.94 -10.63
CA GLU A 414 -4.36 27.19 -9.31
C GLU A 414 -3.57 25.96 -8.83
N LEU A 415 -4.15 24.77 -8.92
CA LEU A 415 -3.55 23.55 -8.39
C LEU A 415 -2.30 23.12 -9.13
N ILE A 416 -2.17 23.38 -10.43
CA ILE A 416 -1.00 22.94 -11.18
C ILE A 416 0.32 23.52 -10.65
N TYR A 417 0.28 24.69 -10.00
CA TYR A 417 1.45 25.34 -9.41
C TYR A 417 1.59 25.13 -7.90
N THR A 418 0.53 24.67 -7.22
CA THR A 418 0.50 24.56 -5.76
C THR A 418 0.46 23.11 -5.27
N HIS A 419 -0.37 22.27 -5.89
CA HIS A 419 -0.53 20.85 -5.58
C HIS A 419 -0.82 20.04 -6.86
N PRO A 420 0.12 20.02 -7.83
CA PRO A 420 -0.04 19.29 -9.09
C PRO A 420 -0.30 17.79 -8.90
N ASP A 421 0.18 17.20 -7.81
CA ASP A 421 -0.09 15.81 -7.39
C ASP A 421 -1.58 15.49 -7.22
N LEU A 422 -2.41 16.51 -6.98
CA LEU A 422 -3.87 16.37 -6.91
C LEU A 422 -4.54 16.35 -8.29
N LEU A 423 -3.83 16.64 -9.38
CA LEU A 423 -4.39 16.69 -10.73
C LEU A 423 -4.10 15.41 -11.51
N SER A 424 -5.11 14.92 -12.23
CA SER A 424 -4.87 13.91 -13.27
C SER A 424 -4.20 14.55 -14.48
N LEU A 425 -3.49 13.74 -15.27
CA LEU A 425 -2.87 14.20 -16.52
C LEU A 425 -3.86 14.93 -17.45
N LYS A 426 -5.11 14.47 -17.50
CA LYS A 426 -6.19 15.11 -18.26
C LYS A 426 -6.54 16.50 -17.72
N GLU A 427 -6.58 16.67 -16.41
CA GLU A 427 -6.89 17.95 -15.77
C GLU A 427 -5.73 18.93 -15.92
N MET A 428 -4.47 18.46 -15.81
CA MET A 428 -3.29 19.28 -16.11
C MET A 428 -3.33 19.81 -17.55
N TYR A 429 -3.58 18.95 -18.54
CA TYR A 429 -3.67 19.38 -19.93
C TYR A 429 -4.88 20.25 -20.23
N ALA A 430 -5.94 20.16 -19.43
CA ALA A 430 -7.04 21.09 -19.53
C ALA A 430 -6.58 22.53 -19.23
N VAL A 431 -5.55 22.73 -18.38
CA VAL A 431 -4.97 24.04 -18.06
C VAL A 431 -4.23 24.65 -19.26
N ALA A 432 -3.59 23.83 -20.10
CA ALA A 432 -2.84 24.31 -21.27
C ALA A 432 -3.69 25.18 -22.22
N ARG A 433 -5.03 25.02 -22.23
CA ARG A 433 -5.96 25.83 -23.04
C ARG A 433 -5.93 27.32 -22.72
N TYR A 434 -5.46 27.71 -21.53
CA TYR A 434 -5.39 29.10 -21.09
C TYR A 434 -4.17 29.83 -21.64
N TYR A 435 -3.19 29.10 -22.17
CA TYR A 435 -1.93 29.64 -22.66
C TYR A 435 -1.80 29.44 -24.18
N ARG A 436 -1.08 30.34 -24.85
CA ARG A 436 -0.81 30.19 -26.28
C ARG A 436 0.33 29.18 -26.48
N PRO A 437 0.25 28.24 -27.43
CA PRO A 437 1.38 27.37 -27.79
C PRO A 437 2.67 28.16 -28.03
N GLY A 438 3.81 27.59 -27.60
CA GLY A 438 5.12 28.24 -27.70
C GLY A 438 5.44 29.27 -26.62
N THR A 439 4.49 29.56 -25.70
CA THR A 439 4.79 30.38 -24.50
C THR A 439 5.42 29.54 -23.39
N GLU A 440 6.15 30.20 -22.48
CA GLU A 440 6.75 29.55 -21.31
C GLU A 440 5.69 28.87 -20.43
N GLN A 441 4.57 29.54 -20.17
CA GLN A 441 3.47 28.98 -19.37
C GLN A 441 2.83 27.75 -20.03
N TYR A 442 2.68 27.76 -21.35
CA TYR A 442 2.20 26.59 -22.08
C TYR A 442 3.16 25.41 -21.92
N ARG A 443 4.47 25.65 -22.05
CA ARG A 443 5.52 24.64 -21.85
C ARG A 443 5.50 24.06 -20.43
N GLU A 444 5.46 24.92 -19.41
CA GLU A 444 5.46 24.53 -17.99
C GLU A 444 4.37 23.52 -17.65
N VAL A 445 3.15 23.70 -18.18
CA VAL A 445 2.05 22.75 -17.94
C VAL A 445 2.44 21.32 -18.31
N TYR A 446 3.11 21.13 -19.45
CA TYR A 446 3.52 19.80 -19.90
C TYR A 446 4.78 19.30 -19.18
N GLU A 447 5.70 20.18 -18.80
CA GLU A 447 6.87 19.80 -17.99
C GLU A 447 6.46 19.34 -16.59
N ILE A 448 5.53 20.05 -15.94
CA ILE A 448 4.92 19.64 -14.66
C ILE A 448 4.26 18.28 -14.83
N ALA A 449 3.47 18.08 -15.90
CA ALA A 449 2.87 16.79 -16.18
C ALA A 449 3.91 15.66 -16.34
N ALA A 450 4.98 15.86 -17.11
CA ALA A 450 6.02 14.85 -17.28
C ALA A 450 6.86 14.62 -16.01
N PHE A 451 6.96 15.61 -15.12
CA PHE A 451 7.58 15.45 -13.81
C PHE A 451 6.74 14.55 -12.89
N HIS A 452 5.42 14.75 -12.86
CA HIS A 452 4.50 13.98 -12.01
C HIS A 452 4.11 12.62 -12.61
N PHE A 453 4.22 12.44 -13.93
CA PHE A 453 3.93 11.21 -14.64
C PHE A 453 5.16 10.75 -15.46
N PRO A 454 6.30 10.43 -14.81
CA PRO A 454 7.60 10.27 -15.49
C PRO A 454 7.66 9.07 -16.44
N ASP A 455 6.86 8.03 -16.18
CA ASP A 455 6.81 6.80 -16.99
C ASP A 455 5.64 6.80 -18.00
N ASP A 456 4.80 7.85 -18.00
CA ASP A 456 3.63 7.92 -18.88
C ASP A 456 4.03 8.38 -20.29
N VAL A 457 3.63 7.60 -21.30
CA VAL A 457 3.96 7.89 -22.70
C VAL A 457 3.33 9.20 -23.18
N VAL A 458 2.10 9.48 -22.78
CA VAL A 458 1.37 10.69 -23.17
C VAL A 458 2.03 11.92 -22.54
N ALA A 459 2.46 11.83 -21.28
CA ALA A 459 3.19 12.88 -20.57
C ALA A 459 4.49 13.25 -21.29
N ASN A 460 5.35 12.26 -21.55
CA ASN A 460 6.65 12.51 -22.18
C ASN A 460 6.54 12.98 -23.63
N VAL A 461 5.65 12.40 -24.45
CA VAL A 461 5.48 12.82 -25.87
C VAL A 461 4.94 14.25 -25.97
N ASN A 462 4.02 14.64 -25.08
CA ASN A 462 3.46 15.99 -25.09
C ASN A 462 4.41 17.03 -24.51
N ALA A 463 5.17 16.69 -23.45
CA ALA A 463 6.23 17.56 -22.94
C ALA A 463 7.29 17.83 -24.00
N ALA A 464 7.75 16.78 -24.70
CA ALA A 464 8.64 16.95 -25.84
C ALA A 464 8.07 17.88 -26.91
N SER A 465 6.78 17.74 -27.23
CA SER A 465 6.10 18.64 -28.18
C SER A 465 6.16 20.09 -27.72
N ALA A 466 5.86 20.36 -26.45
CA ALA A 466 5.80 21.72 -25.93
C ALA A 466 7.19 22.38 -25.89
N VAL A 467 8.23 21.66 -25.45
CA VAL A 467 9.60 22.21 -25.36
C VAL A 467 10.24 22.39 -26.75
N MET A 468 9.93 21.53 -27.73
CA MET A 468 10.33 21.73 -29.13
C MET A 468 9.81 23.06 -29.69
N LEU A 469 8.57 23.44 -29.38
CA LEU A 469 7.99 24.71 -29.83
C LEU A 469 8.62 25.95 -29.18
N THR A 470 9.44 25.77 -28.15
CA THR A 470 10.27 26.84 -27.56
C THR A 470 11.74 26.75 -27.99
N GLY A 471 12.09 25.78 -28.84
CA GLY A 471 13.46 25.57 -29.33
C GLY A 471 14.37 24.75 -28.42
N ASP A 472 13.86 24.21 -27.30
CA ASP A 472 14.63 23.37 -26.38
C ASP A 472 14.64 21.91 -26.85
N LEU A 473 15.52 21.63 -27.81
CA LEU A 473 15.69 20.31 -28.40
C LEU A 473 16.35 19.32 -27.44
N THR A 474 17.13 19.80 -26.47
CA THR A 474 17.81 18.94 -25.49
C THR A 474 16.79 18.32 -24.55
N SER A 475 15.91 19.13 -23.97
CA SER A 475 14.81 18.63 -23.13
C SER A 475 13.85 17.75 -23.94
N ALA A 476 13.57 18.10 -25.20
CA ALA A 476 12.74 17.27 -26.08
C ALA A 476 13.27 15.85 -26.21
N TRP A 477 14.59 15.71 -26.43
CA TRP A 477 15.25 14.42 -26.52
C TRP A 477 15.18 13.66 -25.20
N ASP A 478 15.40 14.35 -24.07
CA ASP A 478 15.37 13.75 -22.74
C ASP A 478 14.00 13.16 -22.37
N TYR A 479 12.91 13.76 -22.87
CA TYR A 479 11.57 13.20 -22.75
C TYR A 479 11.32 12.05 -23.73
N LEU A 480 11.63 12.22 -25.02
CA LEU A 480 11.33 11.20 -26.04
C LEU A 480 12.14 9.91 -25.86
N ARG A 481 13.40 9.99 -25.42
CA ARG A 481 14.24 8.79 -25.19
C ARG A 481 13.64 7.82 -24.17
N LYS A 482 12.85 8.32 -23.21
CA LYS A 482 12.19 7.47 -22.19
C LYS A 482 11.12 6.58 -22.82
N VAL A 483 10.60 6.97 -23.98
CA VAL A 483 9.43 6.39 -24.64
C VAL A 483 9.68 6.05 -26.11
N GLU A 484 10.95 6.00 -26.53
CA GLU A 484 11.36 5.76 -27.92
C GLU A 484 10.82 4.43 -28.50
N ALA A 485 10.68 3.43 -27.63
CA ALA A 485 10.12 2.13 -27.99
C ALA A 485 8.60 2.17 -28.29
N ASP A 486 7.89 3.20 -27.81
CA ASP A 486 6.45 3.33 -28.05
C ASP A 486 6.20 3.96 -29.44
N PRO A 487 5.44 3.30 -30.33
CA PRO A 487 5.17 3.80 -31.67
C PRO A 487 4.54 5.20 -31.74
N ARG A 488 3.85 5.62 -30.67
CA ARG A 488 3.20 6.95 -30.58
C ARG A 488 4.22 8.09 -30.43
N ALA A 489 5.46 7.81 -30.07
CA ALA A 489 6.53 8.80 -29.98
C ALA A 489 7.23 9.07 -31.33
N TRP A 490 7.12 8.16 -32.30
CA TRP A 490 7.95 8.17 -33.51
C TRP A 490 7.73 9.39 -34.41
N ASN A 491 6.52 9.94 -34.48
CA ASN A 491 6.31 11.18 -35.24
C ASN A 491 7.14 12.32 -34.63
N ASN A 492 7.09 12.48 -33.31
CA ASN A 492 7.80 13.57 -32.62
C ASN A 492 9.32 13.36 -32.61
N LEU A 493 9.80 12.12 -32.57
CA LEU A 493 11.21 11.81 -32.81
C LEU A 493 11.65 12.27 -34.20
N GLY A 494 10.84 12.02 -35.24
CA GLY A 494 11.11 12.53 -36.59
C GLY A 494 11.14 14.05 -36.67
N VAL A 495 10.21 14.74 -35.98
CA VAL A 495 10.21 16.21 -35.92
C VAL A 495 11.46 16.73 -35.22
N LEU A 496 11.83 16.16 -34.07
CA LEU A 496 13.04 16.53 -33.34
C LEU A 496 14.28 16.36 -34.23
N THR A 497 14.45 15.21 -34.87
CA THR A 497 15.58 14.95 -35.77
C THR A 497 15.62 15.92 -36.96
N LEU A 498 14.46 16.31 -37.49
CA LEU A 498 14.38 17.32 -38.54
C LEU A 498 14.81 18.71 -38.04
N MET A 499 14.39 19.10 -36.83
CA MET A 499 14.78 20.36 -36.19
C MET A 499 16.27 20.42 -35.86
N GLU A 500 16.91 19.28 -35.59
CA GLU A 500 18.36 19.16 -35.42
C GLU A 500 19.14 19.28 -36.74
N GLY A 501 18.44 19.32 -37.88
CA GLY A 501 19.02 19.47 -39.21
C GLY A 501 19.38 18.15 -39.89
N ASP A 502 18.78 17.02 -39.49
CA ASP A 502 18.93 15.73 -40.16
C ASP A 502 17.62 15.28 -40.84
N PRO A 503 17.34 15.78 -42.06
CA PRO A 503 16.16 15.37 -42.81
C PRO A 503 16.17 13.87 -43.17
N SER A 504 17.35 13.27 -43.32
CA SER A 504 17.49 11.85 -43.68
C SER A 504 17.06 10.92 -42.54
N GLY A 505 17.50 11.21 -41.31
CA GLY A 505 17.09 10.53 -40.10
C GLY A 505 15.61 10.79 -39.76
N ALA A 506 15.14 12.03 -39.96
CA ALA A 506 13.74 12.37 -39.78
C ALA A 506 12.81 11.53 -40.67
N ALA A 507 13.17 11.33 -41.94
CA ALA A 507 12.40 10.52 -42.87
C ALA A 507 12.28 9.05 -42.40
N VAL A 508 13.32 8.48 -41.77
CA VAL A 508 13.26 7.13 -41.18
C VAL A 508 12.21 7.06 -40.08
N TRP A 509 12.18 8.03 -39.18
CA TRP A 509 11.19 8.11 -38.10
C TRP A 509 9.78 8.33 -38.62
N PHE A 510 9.58 9.24 -39.58
CA PHE A 510 8.26 9.47 -40.16
C PHE A 510 7.71 8.23 -40.86
N ARG A 511 8.54 7.47 -41.60
CA ARG A 511 8.13 6.19 -42.20
C ARG A 511 7.66 5.19 -41.14
N LYS A 512 8.37 5.06 -40.01
CA LYS A 512 7.93 4.22 -38.88
C LYS A 512 6.58 4.71 -38.34
N ALA A 513 6.41 6.02 -38.19
CA ALA A 513 5.20 6.63 -37.65
C ALA A 513 3.95 6.49 -38.55
N VAL A 514 4.11 6.16 -39.85
CA VAL A 514 2.97 5.95 -40.78
C VAL A 514 1.99 4.90 -40.27
N GLY A 515 2.46 3.88 -39.54
CA GLY A 515 1.60 2.84 -38.98
C GLY A 515 0.69 3.31 -37.84
N VAL A 516 1.00 4.46 -37.22
CA VAL A 516 0.34 4.97 -36.01
C VAL A 516 -0.42 6.26 -36.28
N GLU A 517 0.19 7.20 -37.00
CA GLU A 517 -0.41 8.49 -37.35
C GLU A 517 -0.28 8.76 -38.87
N PRO A 518 -0.97 7.97 -39.73
CA PRO A 518 -0.64 7.90 -41.16
C PRO A 518 -0.69 9.24 -41.90
N ARG A 519 -1.70 10.08 -41.61
CA ARG A 519 -1.90 11.35 -42.33
C ARG A 519 -0.80 12.36 -42.00
N LYS A 520 -0.49 12.55 -40.70
CA LYS A 520 0.51 13.52 -40.27
C LYS A 520 1.92 13.05 -40.61
N ALA A 521 2.21 11.78 -40.34
CA ALA A 521 3.51 11.19 -40.65
C ALA A 521 3.86 11.27 -42.14
N ARG A 522 2.89 11.04 -43.06
CA ARG A 522 3.12 11.21 -44.51
C ARG A 522 3.41 12.66 -44.89
N LYS A 523 2.65 13.61 -44.38
CA LYS A 523 2.89 15.04 -44.64
C LYS A 523 4.27 15.48 -44.14
N ASN A 524 4.65 15.03 -42.94
CA ASN A 524 5.97 15.32 -42.37
C ASN A 524 7.10 14.63 -43.15
N LEU A 525 6.86 13.42 -43.66
CA LEU A 525 7.79 12.71 -44.53
C LEU A 525 8.02 13.46 -45.84
N GLU A 526 6.96 13.94 -46.50
CA GLU A 526 7.06 14.76 -47.73
C GLU A 526 7.91 16.03 -47.49
N ILE A 527 7.71 16.69 -46.35
CA ILE A 527 8.51 17.85 -45.95
C ILE A 527 9.99 17.46 -45.80
N ALA A 528 10.29 16.39 -45.06
CA ALA A 528 11.67 15.94 -44.86
C ALA A 528 12.36 15.55 -46.17
N GLU A 529 11.65 14.87 -47.07
CA GLU A 529 12.17 14.46 -48.39
C GLU A 529 12.43 15.67 -49.30
N SER A 530 11.60 16.73 -49.23
CA SER A 530 11.84 17.96 -50.00
C SER A 530 13.14 18.68 -49.63
N TYR A 531 13.60 18.57 -48.37
CA TYR A 531 14.91 19.11 -47.96
C TYR A 531 16.08 18.33 -48.56
N LEU A 532 15.92 17.02 -48.79
CA LEU A 532 16.94 16.18 -49.40
C LEU A 532 17.10 16.49 -50.89
N GLU A 533 15.99 16.73 -51.59
CA GLU A 533 15.99 17.10 -53.02
C GLU A 533 16.55 18.51 -53.27
N SER A 534 16.51 19.39 -52.27
CA SER A 534 17.06 20.76 -52.39
C SER A 534 18.56 20.87 -52.11
N ASP A 535 19.17 19.84 -51.53
CA ASP A 535 20.60 19.75 -51.21
C ASP A 535 21.41 18.98 -52.29
N GLU A 536 20.74 18.41 -53.30
CA GLU A 536 21.31 17.87 -54.55
C GLU A 536 21.43 18.96 -55.63
#